data_AF-A0A7Y5BDJ2-F1
#
_entry.id   AF-A0A7Y5BDJ2-F1
#
_cell.length_a   1.000
_cell.length_b   1.000
_cell.length_c   1.000
_cell.angle_alpha   90.00
_cell.angle_beta   90.00
_cell.angle_gamma   90.00
#
_symmetry.space_group_name_H-M   'P 1'
#
loop_
_entity.id
_entity.type
_entity.pdbx_description
1 polymer ?
#
loop_
_entity_poly.entity_id
_entity_poly.type
_entity_poly.pdbx_seq_one_letter_code
_entity_poly.pdbx_strand_id
1 'polypeptide(L)'
;MRSFGMARWAIVALLVAAATAKFVDFDEAIASIDQTDLLPVKGQRAFLAALISVEFLAALLLTLSRSRWLYLGLGALFAAFAGYSALRFRLGLHVPCSCFGAFVKMPAWASFLLSTAICQVSFSMFWKQKPYTENLS
;
A
#
# COMPACT_ATOMS: atom_id res chain seq x y z
N MET A 1 -8.62 24.15 0.10
CA MET A 1 -9.30 22.93 0.60
C MET A 1 -9.60 21.86 -0.46
N ARG A 2 -9.59 22.14 -1.78
CA ARG A 2 -9.90 21.14 -2.85
C ARG A 2 -8.82 20.08 -3.13
N SER A 3 -7.52 20.34 -2.92
CA SER A 3 -6.47 19.41 -3.36
C SER A 3 -6.38 18.09 -2.55
N PHE A 4 -6.87 18.08 -1.30
CA PHE A 4 -6.86 16.87 -0.46
C PHE A 4 -7.83 15.79 -0.95
N GLY A 5 -8.91 16.17 -1.63
CA GLY A 5 -9.86 15.22 -2.18
C GLY A 5 -9.23 14.35 -3.26
N MET A 6 -8.50 14.97 -4.20
CA MET A 6 -7.89 14.25 -5.32
C MET A 6 -6.85 13.23 -4.86
N ALA A 7 -5.95 13.62 -3.94
CA ALA A 7 -4.94 12.70 -3.44
C ALA A 7 -5.55 11.53 -2.64
N ARG A 8 -6.64 11.76 -1.90
CA ARG A 8 -7.38 10.67 -1.23
C ARG A 8 -7.93 9.67 -2.25
N TRP A 9 -8.59 10.14 -3.30
CA TRP A 9 -9.17 9.28 -4.34
C TRP A 9 -8.10 8.56 -5.18
N ALA A 10 -6.95 9.20 -5.42
CA ALA A 10 -5.82 8.55 -6.08
C ALA A 10 -5.28 7.38 -5.23
N ILE A 11 -5.14 7.56 -3.91
CA ILE A 11 -4.71 6.48 -3.00
C ILE A 11 -5.75 5.34 -2.98
N VAL A 12 -7.05 5.66 -2.98
CA VAL A 12 -8.12 4.65 -3.08
C VAL A 12 -7.99 3.84 -4.37
N ALA A 13 -7.87 4.52 -5.52
CA ALA A 13 -7.72 3.86 -6.81
C ALA A 13 -6.47 2.97 -6.85
N LEU A 14 -5.35 3.44 -6.29
CA LEU A 14 -4.12 2.68 -6.17
C LEU A 14 -4.30 1.42 -5.31
N LEU A 15 -4.92 1.51 -4.13
CA LEU A 15 -5.16 0.36 -3.25
C LEU A 15 -6.09 -0.67 -3.89
N VAL A 16 -7.17 -0.21 -4.53
CA VAL A 16 -8.12 -1.12 -5.22
C VAL A 16 -7.45 -1.81 -6.39
N ALA A 17 -6.69 -1.08 -7.22
CA ALA A 17 -5.97 -1.69 -8.34
C ALA A 17 -4.88 -2.66 -7.86
N ALA A 18 -4.20 -2.32 -6.75
CA ALA A 18 -3.20 -3.15 -6.11
C ALA A 18 -3.76 -4.47 -5.59
N ALA A 19 -4.86 -4.41 -4.86
CA ALA A 19 -5.53 -5.58 -4.31
C ALA A 19 -6.12 -6.46 -5.42
N THR A 20 -6.73 -5.83 -6.42
CA THR A 20 -7.30 -6.54 -7.57
C THR A 20 -6.24 -7.31 -8.35
N ALA A 21 -5.10 -6.70 -8.66
CA ALA A 21 -4.02 -7.39 -9.37
C ALA A 21 -3.45 -8.56 -8.55
N LYS A 22 -3.23 -8.37 -7.24
CA LYS A 22 -2.79 -9.47 -6.36
C LYS A 22 -3.82 -10.59 -6.24
N PHE A 23 -5.10 -10.27 -6.39
CA PHE A 23 -6.18 -11.25 -6.36
C PHE A 23 -6.28 -12.03 -7.67
N VAL A 24 -6.14 -11.36 -8.82
CA VAL A 24 -6.16 -11.99 -10.15
C VAL A 24 -4.91 -12.84 -10.37
N ASP A 25 -3.72 -12.29 -10.11
CA ASP A 25 -2.43 -12.95 -10.33
C ASP A 25 -1.86 -13.48 -9.00
N PHE A 26 -2.69 -14.21 -8.25
CA PHE A 26 -2.37 -14.66 -6.89
C PHE A 26 -1.13 -15.56 -6.83
N ASP A 27 -0.97 -16.49 -7.77
CA ASP A 27 0.18 -17.39 -7.81
C ASP A 27 1.48 -16.64 -8.14
N GLU A 28 1.43 -15.63 -9.02
CA GLU A 28 2.60 -14.78 -9.31
C GLU A 28 2.99 -13.93 -8.11
N ALA A 29 1.99 -13.43 -7.37
CA ALA A 29 2.21 -12.69 -6.13
C ALA A 29 2.83 -13.57 -5.02
N ILE A 30 2.46 -14.85 -4.94
CA ILE A 30 3.11 -15.81 -4.03
C ILE A 30 4.54 -16.09 -4.46
N ALA A 31 4.78 -16.43 -5.73
CA ALA A 31 6.13 -16.69 -6.24
C ALA A 31 7.07 -15.50 -5.99
N SER A 32 6.52 -14.30 -6.09
CA SER A 32 7.16 -13.04 -5.72
C SER A 32 7.58 -12.95 -4.25
N ILE A 33 6.74 -13.40 -3.32
CA ILE A 33 7.06 -13.45 -1.90
C ILE A 33 8.09 -14.55 -1.63
N ASP A 34 7.96 -15.69 -2.29
CA ASP A 34 8.83 -16.85 -2.13
C ASP A 34 10.29 -16.53 -2.48
N GLN A 35 10.52 -15.76 -3.56
CA GLN A 35 11.85 -15.28 -3.97
C GLN A 35 12.60 -14.45 -2.91
N THR A 36 11.92 -13.98 -1.87
CA THR A 36 12.52 -13.12 -0.83
C THR A 36 12.84 -13.85 0.47
N ASP A 37 12.48 -15.13 0.60
CA ASP A 37 12.64 -15.95 1.83
C ASP A 37 12.13 -15.27 3.12
N LEU A 38 11.24 -14.28 2.99
CA LEU A 38 10.73 -13.46 4.09
C LEU A 38 9.75 -14.21 4.99
N LEU A 39 8.99 -15.14 4.42
CA LEU A 39 7.93 -15.89 5.11
C LEU A 39 8.04 -17.39 4.81
N PRO A 40 7.76 -18.25 5.82
CA PRO A 40 7.68 -19.69 5.60
C PRO A 40 6.56 -20.01 4.60
N VAL A 41 6.82 -20.95 3.69
CA VAL A 41 5.91 -21.35 2.59
C VAL A 41 4.47 -21.59 3.06
N LYS A 42 4.29 -22.25 4.20
CA LYS A 42 2.96 -22.56 4.78
C LYS A 42 2.15 -21.30 5.14
N GLY A 43 2.80 -20.17 5.39
CA GLY A 43 2.18 -18.90 5.79
C GLY A 43 1.99 -17.90 4.65
N GLN A 44 2.64 -18.08 3.50
CA GLN A 44 2.63 -17.09 2.40
C GLN A 44 1.23 -16.84 1.83
N ARG A 45 0.43 -17.90 1.64
CA ARG A 45 -0.95 -17.80 1.15
C ARG A 45 -1.85 -17.01 2.09
N ALA A 46 -1.79 -17.32 3.38
CA ALA A 46 -2.58 -16.64 4.40
C ALA A 46 -2.16 -15.17 4.52
N PHE A 47 -0.86 -14.89 4.48
CA PHE A 47 -0.32 -13.54 4.48
C PHE A 47 -0.79 -12.72 3.27
N LEU A 48 -0.71 -13.29 2.06
CA LEU A 48 -1.13 -12.60 0.85
C LEU A 48 -2.65 -12.30 0.86
N ALA A 49 -3.47 -13.26 1.30
CA ALA A 49 -4.90 -13.05 1.46
C ALA A 49 -5.22 -11.95 2.49
N ALA A 50 -4.49 -11.92 3.61
CA ALA A 50 -4.61 -10.85 4.60
C ALA A 50 -4.17 -9.49 4.04
N LEU A 51 -3.09 -9.45 3.26
CA LEU A 51 -2.62 -8.22 2.61
C LEU A 51 -3.65 -7.64 1.65
N ILE A 52 -4.22 -8.48 0.77
CA ILE A 52 -5.30 -8.08 -0.15
C ILE A 52 -6.50 -7.53 0.63
N SER A 53 -6.89 -8.21 1.71
CA SER A 53 -8.00 -7.80 2.58
C SER A 53 -7.74 -6.44 3.23
N VAL A 54 -6.51 -6.21 3.72
CA VAL A 54 -6.09 -4.94 4.32
C VAL A 54 -6.10 -3.81 3.29
N GLU A 55 -5.67 -4.06 2.05
CA GLU A 55 -5.69 -3.04 0.98
C GLU A 55 -7.12 -2.63 0.61
N PHE A 56 -8.03 -3.59 0.43
CA PHE A 56 -9.45 -3.29 0.18
C PHE A 56 -10.12 -2.59 1.37
N LEU A 57 -9.84 -3.05 2.60
CA LEU A 57 -10.38 -2.43 3.80
C LEU A 57 -9.88 -0.99 3.97
N ALA A 58 -8.59 -0.75 3.72
CA ALA A 58 -8.02 0.60 3.75
C ALA A 58 -8.65 1.51 2.70
N ALA A 59 -8.87 0.99 1.48
CA ALA A 59 -9.57 1.73 0.42
C ALA A 59 -11.01 2.11 0.84
N LEU A 60 -11.77 1.15 1.40
CA LEU A 60 -13.13 1.37 1.89
C LEU A 60 -13.17 2.37 3.05
N LEU A 61 -12.26 2.24 4.01
CA LEU A 61 -12.18 3.18 5.14
C LEU A 61 -11.85 4.59 4.66
N LEU A 62 -11.04 4.74 3.61
CA LEU A 62 -10.73 6.05 3.02
C LEU A 62 -11.92 6.71 2.34
N THR A 63 -12.89 5.95 1.82
CA THR A 63 -14.10 6.50 1.22
C THR A 63 -15.10 6.92 2.29
N LEU A 64 -15.28 6.08 3.32
CA LEU A 64 -16.29 6.26 4.37
C LEU A 64 -15.88 7.21 5.49
N SER A 65 -14.61 7.19 5.90
CA SER A 65 -14.14 7.90 7.09
C SER A 65 -13.04 8.90 6.77
N ARG A 66 -13.03 9.99 7.54
CA ARG A 66 -12.03 11.06 7.47
C ARG A 66 -11.17 11.09 8.74
N SER A 67 -11.03 9.95 9.41
CA SER A 67 -10.21 9.82 10.61
C SER A 67 -8.74 10.00 10.28
N ARG A 68 -8.06 10.88 11.04
CA ARG A 68 -6.61 11.10 10.93
C ARG A 68 -5.82 9.79 11.10
N TRP A 69 -6.25 8.91 11.98
CA TRP A 69 -5.57 7.64 12.27
C TRP A 69 -5.48 6.71 11.05
N LEU A 70 -6.40 6.83 10.09
CA LEU A 70 -6.33 6.08 8.83
C LEU A 70 -5.10 6.47 8.01
N TYR A 71 -4.72 7.74 8.03
CA TYR A 71 -3.53 8.22 7.31
C TYR A 71 -2.22 7.76 7.95
N LEU A 72 -2.20 7.54 9.28
CA LEU A 72 -1.08 6.86 9.94
C LEU A 72 -1.00 5.39 9.51
N GLY A 73 -2.12 4.68 9.49
CA GLY A 73 -2.19 3.29 9.02
C GLY A 73 -1.73 3.15 7.56
N LEU A 74 -2.18 4.05 6.69
CA LEU A 74 -1.71 4.13 5.31
C LEU A 74 -0.20 4.40 5.23
N GLY A 75 0.30 5.37 6.01
CA GLY A 75 1.73 5.67 6.08
C GLY A 75 2.55 4.44 6.46
N ALA A 76 2.11 3.69 7.47
CA ALA A 76 2.75 2.45 7.88
C ALA A 76 2.69 1.37 6.79
N LEU A 77 1.55 1.22 6.10
CA LEU A 77 1.39 0.28 5.00
C LEU A 77 2.36 0.60 3.84
N PHE A 78 2.41 1.85 3.41
CA PHE A 78 3.33 2.28 2.35
C PHE A 78 4.80 2.28 2.78
N ALA A 79 5.10 2.46 4.06
CA ALA A 79 6.44 2.25 4.60
C ALA A 79 6.86 0.77 4.52
N ALA A 80 5.96 -0.16 4.81
CA ALA A 80 6.23 -1.60 4.63
C ALA A 80 6.48 -1.95 3.16
N PHE A 81 5.69 -1.39 2.23
CA PHE A 81 5.93 -1.55 0.79
C PHE A 81 7.23 -0.93 0.30
N ALA A 82 7.63 0.22 0.85
CA ALA A 82 8.94 0.80 0.60
C ALA A 82 10.05 -0.13 1.10
N GLY A 83 9.95 -0.64 2.33
CA GLY A 83 10.91 -1.60 2.88
C GLY A 83 11.04 -2.86 2.02
N TYR A 84 9.91 -3.44 1.60
CA TYR A 84 9.88 -4.59 0.70
C TYR A 84 10.55 -4.31 -0.65
N SER A 85 10.26 -3.15 -1.25
CA SER A 85 10.88 -2.72 -2.51
C SER A 85 12.39 -2.51 -2.38
N ALA A 86 12.85 -1.94 -1.25
CA ALA A 86 14.26 -1.76 -0.96
C ALA A 86 14.99 -3.10 -0.76
N LEU A 87 14.34 -4.08 -0.11
CA LEU A 87 14.88 -5.43 0.03
C LEU A 87 15.04 -6.11 -1.34
N ARG A 88 14.00 -6.09 -2.17
CA ARG A 88 14.04 -6.61 -3.55
C ARG A 88 15.17 -5.98 -4.37
N PHE A 89 15.34 -4.65 -4.26
CA PHE A 89 16.43 -3.94 -4.91
C PHE A 89 17.80 -4.44 -4.46
N ARG A 90 18.00 -4.67 -3.16
CA ARG A 90 19.25 -5.24 -2.63
C ARG A 90 19.52 -6.66 -3.11
N LEU A 91 18.47 -7.45 -3.32
CA LEU A 91 18.57 -8.82 -3.82
C LEU A 91 18.73 -8.90 -5.35
N GLY A 92 18.74 -7.77 -6.07
CA GLY A 92 18.80 -7.73 -7.53
C GLY A 92 17.55 -8.33 -8.21
N LEU A 93 16.47 -8.51 -7.46
CA LEU A 93 15.23 -9.11 -7.95
C LEU A 93 14.39 -8.04 -8.65
N HIS A 94 13.90 -8.37 -9.84
CA HIS A 94 12.81 -7.60 -10.44
C HIS A 94 11.56 -7.73 -9.56
N VAL A 95 10.69 -6.73 -9.59
CA VAL A 95 9.42 -6.73 -8.86
C VAL A 95 8.31 -7.04 -9.88
N PRO A 96 7.90 -8.31 -10.08
CA PRO A 96 6.96 -8.66 -11.15
C PRO A 96 5.57 -8.03 -10.95
N CYS A 97 5.21 -7.79 -9.70
CA CYS A 97 3.94 -7.23 -9.28
C CYS A 97 4.25 -6.26 -8.13
N SER A 98 4.45 -4.99 -8.47
CA SER A 98 4.67 -3.96 -7.45
C SER A 98 3.51 -3.98 -6.45
N CYS A 99 3.76 -3.53 -5.23
CA CYS A 99 2.73 -3.38 -4.19
C CYS A 99 1.51 -2.54 -4.62
N PHE A 100 1.54 -1.97 -5.83
CA PHE A 100 0.48 -1.22 -6.48
C PHE A 100 -0.33 -1.96 -7.54
N GLY A 101 0.05 -3.18 -7.96
CA GLY A 101 -0.71 -4.06 -8.87
C GLY A 101 -0.89 -3.57 -10.32
N ALA A 102 -1.16 -2.29 -10.51
CA ALA A 102 -1.33 -1.62 -11.79
C ALA A 102 -0.01 -1.32 -12.52
N PHE A 103 1.11 -1.24 -11.79
CA PHE A 103 2.42 -0.97 -12.36
C PHE A 103 3.23 -2.26 -12.47
N VAL A 104 2.76 -3.16 -13.32
CA VAL A 104 3.52 -4.35 -13.75
C VAL A 104 4.77 -3.83 -14.48
N LYS A 105 5.97 -4.30 -14.10
CA LYS A 105 7.29 -3.95 -14.69
C LYS A 105 7.94 -2.61 -14.25
N MET A 106 7.56 -2.04 -13.11
CA MET A 106 8.38 -0.94 -12.55
C MET A 106 9.68 -1.48 -11.93
N PRO A 107 10.83 -0.82 -12.19
CA PRO A 107 12.06 -1.20 -11.50
C PRO A 107 11.94 -0.95 -9.99
N ALA A 108 12.63 -1.77 -9.19
CA ALA A 108 12.50 -1.76 -7.72
C ALA A 108 12.76 -0.38 -7.09
N TRP A 109 13.71 0.40 -7.65
CA TRP A 109 14.00 1.75 -7.20
C TRP A 109 12.83 2.72 -7.43
N ALA A 110 12.11 2.60 -8.54
CA ALA A 110 10.95 3.44 -8.84
C ALA A 110 9.79 3.10 -7.91
N SER A 111 9.58 1.81 -7.62
CA SER A 111 8.59 1.34 -6.65
C SER A 111 8.89 1.84 -5.23
N PHE A 112 10.17 1.85 -4.84
CA PHE A 112 10.62 2.44 -3.58
C PHE A 112 10.30 3.93 -3.50
N LEU A 113 10.69 4.72 -4.51
CA LEU A 113 10.43 6.16 -4.55
C LEU A 113 8.92 6.45 -4.48
N LEU A 114 8.11 5.75 -5.27
CA LEU A 114 6.66 5.92 -5.27
C LEU A 114 6.05 5.62 -3.88
N SER A 115 6.47 4.51 -3.26
CA SER A 115 6.00 4.14 -1.92
C SER A 115 6.40 5.17 -0.87
N THR A 116 7.62 5.68 -0.92
CA THR A 116 8.08 6.75 -0.01
C THR A 116 7.33 8.06 -0.22
N ALA A 117 7.04 8.44 -1.47
CA ALA A 117 6.28 9.65 -1.78
C ALA A 117 4.84 9.56 -1.23
N ILE A 118 4.17 8.41 -1.43
CA ILE A 118 2.81 8.20 -0.91
C ILE A 118 2.80 8.13 0.62
N CYS A 119 3.83 7.55 1.23
CA CYS A 119 4.03 7.57 2.68
C CYS A 119 4.14 9.01 3.20
N GLN A 120 4.95 9.86 2.58
CA GLN A 120 5.07 11.28 2.94
C GLN A 120 3.75 12.05 2.75
N VAL A 121 3.01 11.77 1.67
CA VAL A 121 1.67 12.36 1.46
C VAL A 121 0.72 11.94 2.57
N SER A 122 0.72 10.66 2.96
CA SER A 122 -0.12 10.15 4.04
C SER A 122 0.22 10.80 5.39
N PHE A 123 1.50 10.91 5.74
CA PHE A 123 1.94 11.61 6.95
C PHE A 123 1.56 13.10 6.93
N SER A 124 1.76 13.79 5.82
CA SER A 124 1.40 15.21 5.72
C SER A 124 -0.12 15.42 5.78
N MET A 125 -0.93 14.45 5.32
CA MET A 125 -2.38 14.46 5.55
C MET A 125 -2.76 14.20 7.01
N PHE A 126 -2.05 13.31 7.71
CA PHE A 126 -2.25 13.08 9.13
C PHE A 126 -2.07 14.37 9.95
N TRP A 127 -0.96 15.08 9.74
CA TRP A 127 -0.66 16.32 10.47
C TRP A 127 -1.62 17.47 10.16
N LYS A 128 -2.20 17.51 8.96
CA LYS A 128 -3.12 18.57 8.55
C LYS A 128 -4.58 18.33 8.94
N GLN A 129 -4.94 17.13 9.41
CA GLN A 129 -6.29 16.84 9.87
C GLN A 129 -6.47 17.20 11.35
N LYS A 130 -7.42 18.10 11.62
CA LYS A 130 -7.92 18.34 12.98
C LYS A 130 -8.56 17.06 13.55
N PRO A 131 -8.41 16.78 14.85
CA PRO A 131 -9.01 15.63 15.49
C PRO A 131 -10.54 15.63 15.29
N TYR A 132 -11.09 14.46 14.98
CA TYR A 132 -12.54 14.27 14.72
C TYR A 132 -13.44 14.75 15.87
N THR A 133 -12.91 14.81 17.10
CA THR A 133 -13.62 15.23 18.31
C THR A 133 -14.07 16.69 18.32
N GLU A 134 -13.50 17.58 17.51
CA GLU A 134 -13.91 19.00 17.43
C GLU A 134 -15.13 19.25 16.52
N ASN A 135 -15.56 18.30 15.70
CA ASN A 135 -16.71 18.49 14.79
C ASN A 135 -18.06 18.07 15.40
N LEU A 136 -18.06 17.65 16.66
CA LEU A 136 -19.24 17.22 17.41
C LEU A 136 -19.63 18.20 18.54
N SER A 137 -18.91 19.32 18.67
CA SER A 137 -19.17 20.41 19.64
C SER A 137 -19.69 21.65 18.94
#